data_AF-A0A378MY38-F1
#
_entry.id   AF-A0A378MY38-F1
#
_cell.length_a   1.000
_cell.length_b   1.000
_cell.length_c   1.000
_cell.angle_alpha   90.00
_cell.angle_beta   90.00
_cell.angle_gamma   90.00
#
_symmetry.space_group_name_H-M   'P 1'
#
loop_
_entity.id
_entity.type
_entity.pdbx_description
1 polymer ?
#
loop_
_entity_poly.entity_id
_entity_poly.type
_entity_poly.pdbx_seq_one_letter_code
_entity_poly.pdbx_strand_id
1 'polypeptide(L)' 'MTDLNLKISQIIAGELNVGSHQILAAITLLGEGNTIPFIARYRKEVTGG' A
#
# COMPACT_ATOMS: atom_id res chain seq x y z
N MET A 1 12.14 -7.78 0.68
CA MET A 1 11.20 -6.98 1.49
C MET A 1 11.79 -6.87 2.88
N THR A 2 12.14 -5.67 3.36
CA THR A 2 12.76 -5.47 4.68
C THR A 2 11.75 -5.69 5.80
N ASP A 3 12.17 -6.23 6.95
CA ASP A 3 11.32 -6.45 8.14
C ASP A 3 10.62 -5.17 8.61
N LEU A 4 11.23 -4.01 8.37
CA LEU A 4 10.68 -2.70 8.68
C LEU A 4 9.39 -2.40 7.87
N ASN A 5 9.33 -2.76 6.59
CA ASN A 5 8.16 -2.50 5.75
C ASN A 5 6.95 -3.33 6.20
N LEU A 6 7.17 -4.57 6.66
CA LEU A 6 6.10 -5.39 7.21
C LEU A 6 5.52 -4.78 8.49
N LYS A 7 6.39 -4.31 9.39
CA LYS A 7 5.98 -3.68 10.65
C LYS A 7 5.20 -2.38 10.41
N ILE A 8 5.69 -1.52 9.51
CA ILE A 8 5.00 -0.26 9.17
C ILE A 8 3.64 -0.54 8.51
N SER A 9 3.59 -1.47 7.56
CA SER A 9 2.34 -1.85 6.89
C SER A 9 1.29 -2.39 7.86
N GLN A 10 1.69 -3.14 8.89
CA GLN A 10 0.77 -3.62 9.93
C GLN A 10 0.21 -2.48 10.78
N ILE A 11 1.03 -1.50 11.16
CA ILE A 11 0.60 -0.34 11.95
C ILE A 11 -0.42 0.49 11.15
N ILE A 12 -0.05 0.88 9.93
CA ILE A 12 -0.92 1.69 9.06
C ILE A 12 -2.22 0.95 8.74
N ALA A 13 -2.15 -0.35 8.47
CA ALA A 13 -3.32 -1.18 8.22
C ALA A 13 -4.29 -1.18 9.41
N GLY A 14 -3.77 -1.26 10.64
CA GLY A 14 -4.57 -1.16 11.86
C GLY A 14 -5.22 0.21 12.03
N GLU A 15 -4.49 1.30 11.79
CA GLU A 15 -5.01 2.67 11.90
C GLU A 15 -6.10 2.98 10.87
N LEU A 16 -5.97 2.44 9.66
CA LEU A 16 -6.90 2.68 8.55
C LEU A 16 -8.00 1.62 8.43
N ASN A 17 -7.99 0.59 9.29
CA ASN A 17 -8.90 -0.57 9.23
C ASN A 17 -8.94 -1.24 7.83
N VAL A 18 -7.75 -1.45 7.25
CA VAL A 18 -7.55 -2.11 5.96
C VAL A 18 -6.61 -3.31 6.09
N GLY A 19 -6.47 -4.12 5.05
CA GLY A 19 -5.51 -5.22 5.02
C GLY A 19 -4.07 -4.73 4.85
N SER A 20 -3.12 -5.33 5.56
CA SER A 20 -1.68 -5.04 5.40
C SER A 20 -1.17 -5.29 3.97
N HIS A 21 -1.80 -6.20 3.23
CA HIS A 21 -1.52 -6.43 1.82
C HIS A 21 -1.86 -5.21 0.94
N GLN A 22 -2.90 -4.44 1.29
CA GLN A 22 -3.28 -3.22 0.57
C GLN A 22 -2.20 -2.14 0.71
N ILE A 23 -1.64 -2.00 1.93
CA ILE A 23 -0.53 -1.09 2.19
C ILE A 23 0.74 -1.54 1.46
N LEU A 24 1.07 -2.83 1.50
CA LEU A 24 2.21 -3.37 0.77
C LEU A 24 2.07 -3.16 -0.74
N ALA A 25 0.89 -3.35 -1.31
CA ALA A 25 0.61 -3.09 -2.72
C ALA A 25 0.83 -1.60 -3.07
N ALA A 26 0.34 -0.68 -2.23
CA ALA A 26 0.55 0.75 -2.42
C ALA A 26 2.05 1.13 -2.35
N ILE A 27 2.81 0.57 -1.39
CA ILE A 27 4.25 0.79 -1.27
C ILE A 27 4.99 0.27 -2.51
N THR A 28 4.63 -0.91 -3.02
CA THR A 28 5.23 -1.46 -4.24
C THR A 28 5.00 -0.54 -5.44
N LEU A 29 3.75 -0.09 -5.66
CA LEU A 29 3.40 0.80 -6.76
C LEU A 29 4.16 2.14 -6.67
N LEU A 30 4.36 2.66 -5.47
CA LEU A 30 5.19 3.85 -5.24
C LEU A 30 6.66 3.59 -5.59
N GLY A 31 7.19 2.43 -5.21
CA GLY A 31 8.55 2.01 -5.57
C GLY A 31 8.76 1.85 -7.09
N GLU A 32 7.70 1.51 -7.83
CA GLU A 32 7.67 1.47 -9.30
C GLU A 32 7.60 2.85 -9.95
N GLY A 33 7.52 3.93 -9.16
CA GLY A 33 7.48 5.31 -9.66
C GLY A 33 6.07 5.85 -9.94
N ASN A 34 5.02 5.13 -9.55
CA ASN A 34 3.66 5.67 -9.64
C ASN A 34 3.43 6.77 -8.59
N THR A 35 2.53 7.70 -8.88
CA THR A 35 2.16 8.77 -7.95
C THR A 35 0.88 8.43 -7.18
N ILE A 36 0.69 9.03 -6.00
CA ILE A 36 -0.51 8.81 -5.18
C ILE A 36 -1.82 9.08 -5.96
N PRO A 37 -1.99 10.22 -6.68
CA PRO A 37 -3.21 10.45 -7.45
C PRO A 37 -3.42 9.42 -8.57
N PHE A 38 -2.34 8.93 -9.19
CA PHE A 38 -2.42 7.90 -10.22
C PHE A 38 -2.86 6.56 -9.64
N ILE A 39 -2.25 6.12 -8.54
CA ILE A 39 -2.59 4.86 -7.86
C ILE A 39 -4.06 4.89 -7.42
N ALA A 40 -4.48 5.96 -6.74
CA ALA A 40 -5.85 6.11 -6.25
C ALA A 40 -6.89 6.10 -7.37
N ARG A 41 -6.54 6.53 -8.59
CA ARG A 41 -7.48 6.59 -9.72
C ARG A 41 -7.46 5.35 -10.61
N TYR A 42 -6.29 4.74 -10.83
CA TYR A 42 -6.07 3.76 -11.89
C TYR A 42 -5.52 2.41 -11.42
N ARG A 43 -5.32 2.20 -10.11
CA ARG A 43 -4.78 0.96 -9.53
C ARG A 43 -5.56 0.46 -8.32
N LYS A 44 -6.85 0.80 -8.24
CA LYS A 44 -7.72 0.46 -7.10
C LYS A 44 -7.82 -1.06 -6.90
N GLU A 45 -7.88 -1.79 -7.99
CA GLU A 45 -7.93 -3.25 -8.03
C GLU A 45 -6.67 -3.91 -7.45
N VAL A 46 -5.52 -3.25 -7.52
CA VAL A 46 -4.25 -3.74 -6.97
C VAL A 46 -4.16 -3.43 -5.48
N THR A 47 -4.74 -2.32 -5.02
CA THR A 47 -4.76 -1.90 -3.62
C THR A 47 -6.02 -2.32 -2.86
N GLY A 48 -6.93 -3.07 -3.48
CA GLY A 48 -8.13 -3.61 -2.84
C GLY A 48 -9.34 -2.68 -2.74
N GLY A 49 -9.33 -1.53 -3.44
CA GLY A 49 -10.51 -0.66 -3.65
C GLY A 49 -11.03 0.07 -2.42
#